data_AF-A0A644ZXP6-F1
#
_entry.id   AF-A0A644ZXP6-F1
#
_cell.length_a   1.000
_cell.length_b   1.000
_cell.length_c   1.000
_cell.angle_alpha   90.00
_cell.angle_beta   90.00
_cell.angle_gamma   90.00
#
_symmetry.space_group_name_H-M   'P 1'
#
loop_
_entity.id
_entity.type
_entity.pdbx_description
1 polymer ?
#
loop_
_entity_poly.entity_id
_entity_poly.type
_entity_poly.pdbx_seq_one_letter_code
_entity_poly.pdbx_strand_id
1 'polypeptide(L)'
;MIWFIKLSNNPYLYGIFLGLTSGIFEEVGRFIAFKYILKKNNQWIDGISYGFGHGGIEALLITGISCLNLLVACIMINNGSFDPLISSSSTVTGQTLYNQCINLTSTAALLGGIERIFAMIIHIGLSLIVLYGVRNRKIIYLFVAILIHTLVNAPIVILPQLFNVGTIGLEIYIFICALVLGVFTLYSKKLYKKQTNFYLTIKKGDK
;
A
#
# COMPACT_ATOMS: atom_id res chain seq x y z
N MET A 1 -14.28 -10.77 18.92
CA MET A 1 -15.46 -11.52 18.43
C MET A 1 -15.03 -12.91 17.96
N ILE A 2 -15.75 -13.97 18.31
CA ILE A 2 -15.37 -15.37 18.03
C ILE A 2 -15.15 -15.65 16.53
N TRP A 3 -15.93 -15.01 15.66
CA TRP A 3 -15.87 -15.20 14.21
C TRP A 3 -14.53 -14.73 13.63
N PHE A 4 -14.00 -13.61 14.12
CA PHE A 4 -12.74 -13.04 13.64
C PHE A 4 -11.54 -13.90 14.06
N ILE A 5 -11.58 -14.46 15.27
CA ILE A 5 -10.55 -15.38 15.75
C ILE A 5 -10.52 -16.66 14.89
N LYS A 6 -11.70 -17.19 14.53
CA LYS A 6 -11.80 -18.33 13.60
C LYS A 6 -11.27 -17.99 12.21
N LEU A 7 -11.53 -16.76 11.73
CA LEU A 7 -11.02 -16.27 10.46
C LEU A 7 -9.49 -16.14 10.48
N SER A 8 -8.91 -15.52 11.52
CA SER A 8 -7.46 -15.31 11.64
C SER A 8 -6.66 -16.60 11.72
N ASN A 9 -7.29 -17.69 12.15
CA ASN A 9 -6.65 -19.01 12.19
C ASN A 9 -6.55 -19.68 10.80
N ASN A 10 -7.23 -19.16 9.78
CA ASN A 10 -7.09 -19.64 8.40
C ASN A 10 -6.37 -18.56 7.56
N PRO A 11 -5.06 -18.73 7.29
CA PRO A 11 -4.27 -17.72 6.58
C PRO A 11 -4.83 -17.31 5.22
N TYR A 12 -5.41 -18.25 4.46
CA TYR A 12 -6.03 -17.95 3.16
C TYR A 12 -7.20 -16.99 3.32
N LEU A 13 -8.17 -17.34 4.17
CA LEU A 13 -9.35 -16.51 4.38
C LEU A 13 -8.99 -15.18 5.02
N TYR A 14 -8.04 -15.19 5.97
CA TYR A 14 -7.59 -14.00 6.65
C TYR A 14 -6.87 -13.03 5.71
N GLY A 15 -5.92 -13.51 4.91
CA GLY A 15 -5.19 -12.68 3.95
C GLY A 15 -6.10 -12.12 2.86
N ILE A 16 -7.00 -12.94 2.31
CA ILE A 16 -7.99 -12.48 1.32
C ILE A 16 -8.92 -11.43 1.96
N PHE A 17 -9.39 -11.65 3.18
CA PHE A 17 -10.27 -10.71 3.88
C PHE A 17 -9.58 -9.36 4.13
N LEU A 18 -8.34 -9.37 4.61
CA LEU A 18 -7.57 -8.14 4.84
C LEU A 18 -7.26 -7.42 3.51
N GLY A 19 -6.80 -8.15 2.50
CA GLY A 19 -6.51 -7.58 1.18
C GLY A 19 -7.76 -7.03 0.47
N LEU A 20 -8.91 -7.68 0.65
CA LEU A 20 -10.18 -7.24 0.08
C LEU A 20 -10.72 -6.00 0.79
N THR A 21 -10.68 -5.99 2.11
CA THR A 21 -11.15 -4.82 2.87
C THR A 21 -10.27 -3.61 2.60
N SER A 22 -8.93 -3.73 2.65
CA SER A 22 -8.00 -2.65 2.26
C SER A 22 -8.25 -2.19 0.81
N GLY A 23 -8.33 -3.12 -0.15
CA GLY A 23 -8.64 -2.78 -1.54
C GLY A 23 -9.97 -2.03 -1.71
N ILE A 24 -11.04 -2.44 -1.04
CA ILE A 24 -12.32 -1.73 -1.09
C ILE A 24 -12.18 -0.33 -0.51
N PHE A 25 -11.66 -0.18 0.71
CA PHE A 25 -11.62 1.11 1.38
C PHE A 25 -10.73 2.12 0.64
N GLU A 26 -9.54 1.69 0.23
CA GLU A 26 -8.57 2.58 -0.40
C GLU A 26 -8.99 2.96 -1.82
N GLU A 27 -9.45 2.00 -2.63
CA GLU A 27 -9.83 2.28 -4.02
C GLU A 27 -11.16 3.03 -4.11
N VAL A 28 -12.13 2.75 -3.21
CA VAL A 28 -13.37 3.52 -3.13
C VAL A 28 -13.09 4.95 -2.65
N GLY A 29 -12.25 5.12 -1.62
CA GLY A 29 -11.81 6.44 -1.17
C GLY A 29 -11.16 7.24 -2.29
N ARG A 30 -10.30 6.59 -3.08
CA ARG A 30 -9.66 7.16 -4.26
C ARG A 30 -10.65 7.53 -5.37
N PHE A 31 -11.62 6.66 -5.64
CA PHE A 31 -12.68 6.93 -6.60
C PHE A 31 -13.51 8.14 -6.16
N ILE A 32 -13.87 8.24 -4.88
CA ILE A 32 -14.59 9.40 -4.33
C ILE A 32 -13.75 10.67 -4.48
N ALA A 33 -12.45 10.60 -4.17
CA ALA A 33 -11.55 11.73 -4.32
C ALA A 33 -11.51 12.24 -5.77
N PHE A 34 -11.27 11.37 -6.75
CA PHE A 34 -11.25 11.76 -8.17
C PHE A 34 -12.62 12.23 -8.69
N LYS A 35 -13.69 11.53 -8.31
CA LYS A 35 -15.04 11.84 -8.82
C LYS A 35 -15.65 13.08 -8.18
N TYR A 36 -15.38 13.36 -6.91
CA TYR A 36 -16.07 14.41 -6.17
C TYR A 36 -15.19 15.59 -5.79
N ILE A 37 -13.95 15.35 -5.37
CA ILE A 37 -13.05 16.38 -4.83
C ILE A 37 -12.20 16.97 -5.96
N LEU A 38 -11.57 16.12 -6.77
CA LEU A 38 -10.63 16.49 -7.83
C LEU A 38 -11.29 16.58 -9.22
N LYS A 39 -12.60 16.92 -9.29
CA LYS A 39 -13.39 16.95 -10.54
C LYS A 39 -12.74 17.73 -11.69
N LYS A 40 -11.95 18.77 -11.38
CA LYS A 40 -11.28 19.64 -12.37
C LYS A 40 -9.86 19.16 -12.71
N ASN A 41 -9.30 18.27 -11.92
CA ASN A 41 -7.91 17.81 -11.96
C ASN A 41 -7.88 16.31 -12.29
N ASN A 42 -8.15 16.01 -13.57
CA ASN A 42 -8.24 14.64 -14.09
C ASN A 42 -7.16 14.34 -15.14
N GLN A 43 -6.04 15.03 -15.08
CA GLN A 43 -4.91 14.79 -15.97
C GLN A 43 -4.10 13.59 -15.49
N TRP A 44 -3.23 13.08 -16.38
CA TRP A 44 -2.34 11.97 -16.04
C TRP A 44 -1.43 12.31 -14.84
N ILE A 45 -0.94 13.55 -14.78
CA ILE A 45 -0.10 14.01 -13.66
C ILE A 45 -0.87 14.06 -12.34
N ASP A 46 -2.18 14.40 -12.36
CA ASP A 46 -2.99 14.44 -11.14
C ASP A 46 -3.12 13.05 -10.51
N GLY A 47 -3.24 12.01 -11.35
CA GLY A 47 -3.26 10.62 -10.89
C GLY A 47 -1.93 10.18 -10.26
N ILE A 48 -0.79 10.61 -10.83
CA ILE A 48 0.54 10.36 -10.24
C ILE A 48 0.69 11.07 -8.91
N SER A 49 0.38 12.36 -8.87
CA SER A 49 0.49 13.17 -7.65
C SER A 49 -0.38 12.61 -6.54
N TYR A 50 -1.60 12.17 -6.85
CA TYR A 50 -2.48 11.52 -5.87
C TYR A 50 -1.88 10.22 -5.33
N GLY A 51 -1.45 9.31 -6.21
CA GLY A 51 -0.89 8.03 -5.80
C GLY A 51 0.41 8.17 -5.01
N PHE A 52 1.26 9.11 -5.40
CA PHE A 52 2.48 9.44 -4.67
C PHE A 52 2.16 10.01 -3.28
N GLY A 53 1.22 10.95 -3.20
CA GLY A 53 0.79 11.52 -1.91
C GLY A 53 0.17 10.49 -0.98
N HIS A 54 -0.68 9.61 -1.51
CA HIS A 54 -1.32 8.54 -0.75
C HIS A 54 -0.32 7.48 -0.27
N GLY A 55 0.54 6.95 -1.14
CA GLY A 55 1.59 6.01 -0.73
C GLY A 55 2.61 6.64 0.22
N GLY A 56 2.90 7.94 0.06
CA GLY A 56 3.79 8.68 0.94
C GLY A 56 3.22 8.85 2.35
N ILE A 57 1.95 9.24 2.50
CA ILE A 57 1.34 9.36 3.83
C ILE A 57 1.20 7.98 4.50
N GLU A 58 0.91 6.93 3.74
CA GLU A 58 0.88 5.58 4.28
C GLU A 58 2.27 5.13 4.76
N ALA A 59 3.32 5.40 3.98
CA ALA A 59 4.68 5.11 4.40
C ALA A 59 5.08 5.84 5.69
N LEU A 60 4.66 7.10 5.85
CA LEU A 60 4.90 7.87 7.08
C LEU A 60 4.10 7.33 8.27
N LEU A 61 2.81 7.09 8.10
CA LEU A 61 1.92 6.69 9.20
C LEU A 61 2.14 5.24 9.64
N ILE A 62 2.37 4.32 8.70
CA ILE A 62 2.57 2.91 9.02
C ILE A 62 4.03 2.68 9.39
N THR A 63 4.96 2.82 8.44
CA THR A 63 6.37 2.49 8.68
C THR A 63 7.08 3.57 9.47
N GLY A 64 6.87 4.85 9.16
CA GLY A 64 7.55 5.96 9.82
C GLY A 64 7.29 6.02 11.33
N ILE A 65 6.03 5.94 11.75
CA ILE A 65 5.67 5.90 13.18
C ILE A 65 6.24 4.65 13.86
N SER A 66 6.18 3.48 13.22
CA SER A 66 6.78 2.26 13.75
C SER A 66 8.30 2.37 13.93
N CYS A 67 9.02 2.95 12.96
CA CYS A 67 10.45 3.18 13.05
C CYS A 67 10.82 4.20 14.13
N LEU A 68 10.01 5.26 14.32
CA LEU A 68 10.20 6.22 15.41
C LEU A 68 10.04 5.56 16.78
N ASN A 69 9.00 4.74 16.96
CA ASN A 69 8.81 3.98 18.19
C ASN A 69 9.99 3.05 18.48
N LEU A 70 10.50 2.37 17.45
CA LEU A 70 11.67 1.48 17.58
C LEU A 70 12.95 2.27 17.92
N LEU A 71 13.15 3.45 17.31
CA LEU A 71 14.29 4.32 17.60
C LEU A 71 14.29 4.79 19.05
N VAL A 72 13.15 5.27 19.55
CA VAL A 72 13.01 5.68 20.96
C VAL A 72 13.31 4.51 21.89
N ALA A 73 12.77 3.32 21.59
CA ALA A 73 13.04 2.11 22.37
C ALA A 73 14.54 1.75 22.38
N CYS A 74 15.23 1.77 21.23
CA CYS A 74 16.67 1.53 21.16
C CYS A 74 17.48 2.53 22.00
N ILE A 75 17.12 3.82 21.98
CA ILE A 75 17.79 4.86 22.79
C ILE A 75 17.60 4.59 24.28
N MET A 76 16.37 4.25 24.70
CA MET A 76 16.08 3.92 26.11
C MET A 76 16.85 2.70 26.60
N ILE A 77 16.98 1.66 25.76
CA ILE A 77 17.75 0.44 26.07
C ILE A 77 19.23 0.79 26.26
N ASN A 78 19.80 1.57 25.34
CA ASN A 78 21.21 1.96 25.41
C ASN A 78 21.52 2.85 26.62
N ASN A 79 20.57 3.68 27.05
CA ASN A 79 20.72 4.55 28.21
C ASN A 79 20.43 3.84 29.54
N GLY A 80 20.09 2.55 29.54
CA GLY A 80 19.71 1.80 30.74
C GLY A 80 18.42 2.27 31.42
N SER A 81 17.67 3.18 30.78
CA SER A 81 16.39 3.71 31.26
C SER A 81 15.19 2.88 30.81
N PHE A 82 15.45 1.79 30.08
CA PHE A 82 14.42 0.83 29.69
C PHE A 82 14.09 -0.07 30.88
N ASP A 83 12.90 0.13 31.45
CA ASP A 83 12.48 -0.51 32.69
C ASP A 83 12.48 -2.05 32.57
N PRO A 84 13.28 -2.77 33.38
CA PRO A 84 13.24 -4.23 33.46
C PRO A 84 11.86 -4.78 33.85
N LEU A 85 10.98 -4.00 34.50
CA LEU A 85 9.61 -4.42 34.77
C LEU A 85 8.77 -4.50 33.49
N ILE A 86 9.14 -3.87 32.38
CA ILE A 86 8.54 -4.14 31.06
C ILE A 86 9.03 -5.49 30.49
N SER A 87 10.22 -5.94 30.90
CA SER A 87 10.76 -7.28 30.57
C SER A 87 10.21 -8.40 31.48
N SER A 88 9.70 -8.07 32.67
CA SER A 88 9.16 -9.04 33.63
C SER A 88 7.66 -8.89 33.97
N SER A 89 6.95 -7.90 33.41
CA SER A 89 5.50 -7.74 33.58
C SER A 89 4.76 -7.84 32.24
N SER A 90 4.17 -9.02 32.01
CA SER A 90 2.77 -9.21 31.57
C SER A 90 2.16 -8.36 30.45
N THR A 91 2.95 -7.73 29.58
CA THR A 91 2.46 -7.15 28.33
C THR A 91 3.32 -7.65 27.18
N VAL A 92 2.74 -8.54 26.36
CA VAL A 92 3.37 -9.14 25.16
C VAL A 92 4.08 -8.08 24.29
N THR A 93 3.62 -6.84 24.33
CA THR A 93 4.12 -5.67 23.60
C THR A 93 5.51 -5.17 24.02
N GLY A 94 5.88 -5.25 25.30
CA GLY A 94 7.18 -4.75 25.78
C GLY A 94 8.34 -5.65 25.36
N GLN A 95 8.15 -6.96 25.54
CA GLN A 95 9.13 -7.97 25.15
C GLN A 95 9.30 -8.06 23.63
N THR A 96 8.22 -7.86 22.84
CA THR A 96 8.33 -7.84 21.38
C THR A 96 9.14 -6.65 20.89
N LEU A 97 8.94 -5.46 21.45
CA LEU A 97 9.73 -4.28 21.13
C LEU A 97 11.22 -4.48 21.47
N TYR A 98 11.52 -5.02 22.66
CA TYR A 98 12.90 -5.32 23.06
C TYR A 98 13.57 -6.31 22.10
N ASN A 99 12.89 -7.40 21.77
CA ASN A 99 13.39 -8.39 20.82
C ASN A 99 13.55 -7.82 19.40
N GLN A 100 12.67 -6.90 18.99
CA GLN A 100 12.82 -6.19 17.71
C GLN A 100 14.07 -5.30 17.70
N CYS A 101 14.36 -4.58 18.79
CA CYS A 101 15.55 -3.73 18.90
C CYS A 101 16.85 -4.54 18.77
N ILE A 102 16.96 -5.67 19.48
CA ILE A 102 18.19 -6.46 19.53
C ILE A 102 18.43 -7.26 18.24
N ASN A 103 17.35 -7.72 17.60
CA ASN A 103 17.45 -8.47 16.36
C ASN A 103 17.37 -7.59 15.10
N LEU A 104 17.29 -6.25 15.25
CA LEU A 104 17.23 -5.35 14.11
C LEU A 104 18.59 -5.36 13.39
N THR A 105 18.59 -5.88 12.17
CA THR A 105 19.73 -5.77 11.26
C THR A 105 19.60 -4.52 10.41
N SER A 106 20.74 -3.94 10.02
CA SER A 106 20.78 -2.82 9.06
C SER A 106 20.11 -3.18 7.74
N THR A 107 20.24 -4.43 7.31
CA THR A 107 19.58 -4.99 6.13
C THR A 107 18.07 -5.01 6.27
N ALA A 108 17.52 -5.46 7.41
CA ALA A 108 16.07 -5.50 7.63
C ALA A 108 15.47 -4.08 7.67
N ALA A 109 16.16 -3.12 8.28
CA ALA A 109 15.74 -1.73 8.29
C ALA A 109 15.72 -1.11 6.88
N LEU A 110 16.73 -1.39 6.06
CA LEU A 110 16.79 -0.92 4.67
C LEU A 110 15.71 -1.56 3.79
N LEU A 111 15.47 -2.86 3.94
CA LEU A 111 14.42 -3.56 3.19
C LEU A 111 13.04 -2.97 3.48
N GLY A 112 12.71 -2.72 4.75
CA GLY A 112 11.44 -2.06 5.10
C GLY A 112 11.25 -0.68 4.47
N GLY A 113 12.33 0.08 4.23
CA GLY A 113 12.28 1.33 3.48
C GLY A 113 12.08 1.13 1.98
N ILE A 114 12.74 0.13 1.40
CA ILE A 114 12.63 -0.23 -0.03
C ILE A 114 11.20 -0.71 -0.36
N GLU A 115 10.60 -1.51 0.51
CA GLU A 115 9.21 -1.99 0.38
C GLU A 115 8.25 -0.80 0.17
N ARG A 116 8.45 0.30 0.92
CA ARG A 116 7.60 1.50 0.83
C ARG A 116 7.77 2.24 -0.50
N ILE A 117 8.99 2.24 -1.07
CA ILE A 117 9.21 2.79 -2.41
C ILE A 117 8.42 1.99 -3.45
N PHE A 118 8.41 0.66 -3.34
CA PHE A 118 7.62 -0.19 -4.22
C PHE A 118 6.12 0.00 -4.02
N ALA A 119 5.64 0.10 -2.77
CA ALA A 119 4.25 0.40 -2.46
C ALA A 119 3.81 1.74 -3.08
N MET A 120 4.64 2.79 -3.01
CA MET A 120 4.35 4.08 -3.66
C MET A 120 4.16 3.94 -5.18
N ILE A 121 4.99 3.14 -5.86
CA ILE A 121 4.83 2.86 -7.30
C ILE A 121 3.50 2.14 -7.58
N ILE A 122 3.13 1.19 -6.73
CA ILE A 122 1.85 0.45 -6.82
C ILE A 122 0.67 1.42 -6.66
N HIS A 123 0.68 2.29 -5.65
CA HIS A 123 -0.38 3.29 -5.45
C HIS A 123 -0.50 4.27 -6.63
N ILE A 124 0.61 4.67 -7.24
CA ILE A 124 0.60 5.48 -8.48
C ILE A 124 -0.12 4.73 -9.61
N GLY A 125 0.24 3.47 -9.83
CA GLY A 125 -0.39 2.64 -10.87
C GLY A 125 -1.90 2.48 -10.65
N LEU A 126 -2.31 2.11 -9.42
CA LEU A 126 -3.72 1.96 -9.05
C LEU A 126 -4.49 3.29 -9.17
N SER A 127 -3.87 4.40 -8.79
CA SER A 127 -4.46 5.74 -8.94
C SER A 127 -4.78 6.08 -10.39
N LEU A 128 -3.89 5.71 -11.31
CA LEU A 128 -4.13 5.90 -12.74
C LEU A 128 -5.22 4.98 -13.28
N ILE A 129 -5.37 3.75 -12.78
CA ILE A 129 -6.49 2.87 -13.16
C ILE A 129 -7.83 3.48 -12.75
N VAL A 130 -7.95 3.89 -11.48
CA VAL A 130 -9.20 4.48 -10.96
C VAL A 130 -9.53 5.79 -11.66
N LEU A 131 -8.55 6.68 -11.82
CA LEU A 131 -8.75 7.95 -12.51
C LEU A 131 -9.20 7.74 -13.97
N TYR A 132 -8.63 6.76 -14.66
CA TYR A 132 -9.04 6.42 -16.02
C TYR A 132 -10.50 5.97 -16.08
N GLY A 133 -10.94 5.19 -15.08
CA GLY A 133 -12.33 4.81 -14.89
C GLY A 133 -13.26 6.00 -14.70
N VAL A 134 -12.86 6.95 -13.84
CA VAL A 134 -13.63 8.18 -13.58
C VAL A 134 -13.76 9.02 -14.85
N ARG A 135 -12.67 9.22 -15.61
CA ARG A 135 -12.70 9.96 -16.89
C ARG A 135 -13.66 9.33 -17.90
N ASN A 136 -13.66 8.00 -18.01
CA ASN A 136 -14.51 7.27 -18.95
C ASN A 136 -15.93 6.99 -18.43
N ARG A 137 -16.24 7.37 -17.19
CA ARG A 137 -17.49 7.00 -16.50
C ARG A 137 -17.74 5.48 -16.47
N LYS A 138 -16.67 4.69 -16.42
CA LYS A 138 -16.72 3.22 -16.40
C LYS A 138 -16.29 2.71 -15.03
N ILE A 139 -17.28 2.26 -14.25
CA ILE A 139 -17.04 1.76 -12.88
C ILE A 139 -16.21 0.47 -12.84
N ILE A 140 -16.14 -0.27 -13.95
CA ILE A 140 -15.37 -1.52 -14.03
C ILE A 140 -13.90 -1.33 -13.62
N TYR A 141 -13.30 -0.16 -13.89
CA TYR A 141 -11.92 0.11 -13.51
C TYR A 141 -11.74 0.25 -11.99
N LEU A 142 -12.78 0.63 -11.23
CA LEU A 142 -12.75 0.59 -9.77
C LEU A 142 -12.64 -0.87 -9.29
N PHE A 143 -13.47 -1.77 -9.82
CA PHE A 143 -13.41 -3.19 -9.47
C PHE A 143 -12.08 -3.84 -9.86
N VAL A 144 -11.52 -3.45 -11.02
CA VAL A 144 -10.17 -3.89 -11.43
C VAL A 144 -9.12 -3.41 -10.45
N ALA A 145 -9.17 -2.13 -10.03
CA ALA A 145 -8.22 -1.61 -9.06
C ALA A 145 -8.34 -2.31 -7.70
N ILE A 146 -9.58 -2.55 -7.21
CA ILE A 146 -9.83 -3.31 -5.98
C ILE A 146 -9.20 -4.70 -6.08
N LEU A 147 -9.46 -5.41 -7.19
CA LEU A 147 -8.93 -6.75 -7.39
C LEU A 147 -7.40 -6.77 -7.42
N ILE A 148 -6.77 -5.85 -8.15
CA ILE A 148 -5.30 -5.74 -8.20
C ILE A 148 -4.75 -5.41 -6.80
N HIS A 149 -5.37 -4.47 -6.09
CA HIS A 149 -4.98 -4.11 -4.73
C HIS A 149 -5.05 -5.32 -3.79
N THR A 150 -6.15 -6.06 -3.82
CA THR A 150 -6.32 -7.29 -3.04
C THR A 150 -5.27 -8.33 -3.40
N LEU A 151 -4.95 -8.50 -4.69
CA LEU A 151 -3.89 -9.40 -5.13
C LEU A 151 -2.51 -8.96 -4.65
N VAL A 152 -2.23 -7.66 -4.52
CA VAL A 152 -0.98 -7.19 -3.92
C VAL A 152 -0.95 -7.49 -2.42
N ASN A 153 -2.02 -7.17 -1.68
CA ASN A 153 -2.00 -7.19 -0.22
C ASN A 153 -2.24 -8.58 0.39
N ALA A 154 -3.10 -9.42 -0.19
CA ALA A 154 -3.42 -10.73 0.39
C ALA A 154 -2.20 -11.67 0.50
N PRO A 155 -1.32 -11.78 -0.53
CA PRO A 155 -0.14 -12.62 -0.47
C PRO A 155 0.88 -12.20 0.60
N ILE A 156 0.92 -10.92 0.99
CA ILE A 156 1.81 -10.43 2.07
C ILE A 156 1.51 -11.16 3.38
N VAL A 157 0.25 -11.52 3.62
CA VAL A 157 -0.19 -12.28 4.81
C VAL A 157 -0.08 -13.79 4.61
N ILE A 158 -0.45 -14.28 3.41
CA ILE A 158 -0.56 -15.72 3.10
C ILE A 158 0.82 -16.38 2.96
N LEU A 159 1.74 -15.74 2.23
CA LEU A 159 3.03 -16.35 1.86
C LEU A 159 3.91 -16.72 3.05
N PRO A 160 4.09 -15.86 4.08
CA PRO A 160 4.91 -16.20 5.24
C PRO A 160 4.28 -17.31 6.09
N GLN A 161 2.95 -17.30 6.26
CA GLN A 161 2.25 -18.20 7.17
C GLN A 161 2.11 -19.63 6.62
N LEU A 162 1.96 -19.78 5.30
CA LEU A 162 1.69 -21.09 4.68
C LEU A 162 2.87 -21.67 3.91
N PHE A 163 3.71 -20.81 3.33
CA PHE A 163 4.81 -21.22 2.48
C PHE A 163 6.19 -20.91 3.09
N ASN A 164 6.20 -20.39 4.33
CA ASN A 164 7.41 -19.99 5.06
C ASN A 164 8.32 -19.05 4.24
N VAL A 165 7.70 -18.19 3.42
CA VAL A 165 8.41 -17.21 2.59
C VAL A 165 8.99 -16.14 3.53
N GLY A 166 10.32 -16.04 3.53
CA GLY A 166 11.03 -15.02 4.32
C GLY A 166 10.93 -13.62 3.69
N THR A 167 11.46 -12.62 4.40
CA THR A 167 11.41 -11.20 4.02
C THR A 167 11.87 -10.96 2.58
N ILE A 168 12.99 -11.57 2.15
CA ILE A 168 13.52 -11.40 0.78
C ILE A 168 12.51 -11.87 -0.28
N GLY A 169 11.79 -12.96 -0.03
CA GLY A 169 10.79 -13.47 -0.98
C GLY A 169 9.58 -12.54 -1.10
N LEU A 170 9.16 -11.91 0.01
CA LEU A 170 8.12 -10.88 -0.01
C LEU A 170 8.56 -9.64 -0.77
N GLU A 171 9.82 -9.21 -0.57
CA GLU A 171 10.39 -8.05 -1.27
C GLU A 171 10.43 -8.28 -2.79
N ILE A 172 10.84 -9.48 -3.22
CA ILE A 172 10.81 -9.86 -4.65
C ILE A 172 9.37 -9.83 -5.18
N TYR A 173 8.41 -10.34 -4.42
CA TYR A 173 7.00 -10.33 -4.81
C TYR A 173 6.48 -8.89 -5.00
N ILE A 174 6.68 -8.02 -4.02
CA ILE A 174 6.24 -6.62 -4.05
C ILE A 174 6.98 -5.87 -5.16
N PHE A 175 8.27 -6.13 -5.36
CA PHE A 175 9.06 -5.59 -6.46
C PHE A 175 8.47 -5.94 -7.83
N ILE A 176 8.07 -7.20 -8.05
CA ILE A 176 7.42 -7.63 -9.30
C ILE A 176 6.11 -6.87 -9.51
N CYS A 177 5.26 -6.77 -8.47
CA CYS A 177 4.02 -6.00 -8.55
C CYS A 177 4.28 -4.52 -8.89
N ALA A 178 5.26 -3.90 -8.24
CA ALA A 178 5.68 -2.53 -8.50
C ALA A 178 6.24 -2.36 -9.90
N LEU A 179 7.00 -3.31 -10.42
CA LEU A 179 7.50 -3.28 -11.80
C LEU A 179 6.34 -3.32 -12.79
N VAL A 180 5.39 -4.23 -12.63
CA VAL A 180 4.21 -4.34 -13.51
C VAL A 180 3.41 -3.03 -13.50
N LEU A 181 3.11 -2.48 -12.33
CA LEU A 181 2.34 -1.23 -12.21
C LEU A 181 3.16 0.02 -12.61
N GLY A 182 4.48 -0.01 -12.45
CA GLY A 182 5.39 1.02 -12.92
C GLY A 182 5.46 1.06 -14.45
N VAL A 183 5.59 -0.09 -15.10
CA VAL A 183 5.51 -0.21 -16.56
C VAL A 183 4.14 0.25 -17.07
N PHE A 184 3.06 -0.17 -16.41
CA PHE A 184 1.71 0.32 -16.72
C PHE A 184 1.62 1.85 -16.58
N THR A 185 2.20 2.42 -15.52
CA THR A 185 2.24 3.88 -15.31
C THR A 185 2.88 4.60 -16.50
N LEU A 186 4.03 4.12 -17.00
CA LEU A 186 4.68 4.69 -18.18
C LEU A 186 3.82 4.55 -19.44
N TYR A 187 3.21 3.38 -19.65
CA TYR A 187 2.32 3.12 -20.78
C TYR A 187 1.05 3.99 -20.76
N SER A 188 0.47 4.18 -19.57
CA SER A 188 -0.79 4.90 -19.37
C SER A 188 -0.73 6.35 -19.85
N LYS A 189 0.46 6.98 -19.92
CA LYS A 189 0.65 8.32 -20.48
C LYS A 189 0.12 8.42 -21.92
N LYS A 190 0.35 7.39 -22.73
CA LYS A 190 -0.15 7.31 -24.11
C LYS A 190 -1.68 7.20 -24.14
N LEU A 191 -2.26 6.38 -23.25
CA LEU A 191 -3.72 6.22 -23.12
C LEU A 191 -4.40 7.54 -22.76
N TYR A 192 -3.85 8.26 -21.77
CA TYR A 192 -4.38 9.54 -21.32
C TYR A 192 -4.26 10.62 -22.39
N LYS A 193 -3.15 10.66 -23.16
CA LYS A 193 -2.98 11.60 -24.28
C LYS A 193 -3.99 11.34 -25.40
N LYS A 194 -4.17 10.08 -25.81
CA LYS A 194 -5.16 9.68 -26.83
C LYS A 194 -6.56 10.09 -26.41
N GLN A 195 -6.92 9.84 -25.16
CA GLN A 195 -8.21 10.20 -24.60
C GLN A 195 -8.43 11.72 -24.58
N THR A 196 -7.44 12.51 -24.16
CA THR A 196 -7.53 13.98 -24.17
C THR A 196 -7.74 14.51 -25.59
N ASN A 197 -7.00 13.99 -26.58
CA ASN A 197 -7.17 14.39 -27.99
C ASN A 197 -8.57 14.07 -28.51
N PHE A 198 -9.11 12.89 -28.19
CA PHE A 198 -10.47 12.50 -28.59
C PHE A 198 -11.54 13.49 -28.08
N TYR A 199 -11.48 13.90 -26.81
CA TYR A 199 -12.41 14.89 -26.26
C TYR A 199 -12.26 16.27 -26.92
N LEU A 200 -11.05 16.67 -27.29
CA LEU A 200 -10.82 17.94 -27.99
C LEU A 200 -11.37 17.91 -29.43
N THR A 201 -11.28 16.76 -30.12
CA THR A 201 -11.84 16.60 -31.47
C THR A 201 -13.37 16.71 -31.46
N ILE A 202 -14.05 16.02 -30.55
CA ILE A 202 -15.52 16.12 -30.42
C ILE A 202 -15.94 17.57 -30.17
N LYS A 203 -15.30 18.24 -29.21
CA LYS A 203 -15.63 19.63 -28.85
C LYS A 203 -15.39 20.63 -29.99
N LYS A 204 -14.54 20.31 -30.98
CA LYS A 204 -14.30 21.12 -32.17
C LYS A 204 -15.31 20.83 -33.30
N GLY A 205 -15.86 19.62 -33.36
CA GLY A 205 -16.89 19.25 -34.35
C GLY A 205 -18.30 19.75 -33.98
N ASP A 206 -18.54 20.01 -32.69
CA ASP A 206 -19.81 20.56 -32.18
C ASP A 206 -19.87 22.11 -32.19
N LYS A 207 -18.89 22.78 -32.82
CA LYS A 207 -18.82 24.25 -32.95
C LYS A 207 -18.86 24.64 -34.42
#